data_AF-A0A953R5A8-F1
#
_entry.id   AF-A0A953R5A8-F1
#
_cell.length_a   1.000
_cell.length_b   1.000
_cell.length_c   1.000
_cell.angle_alpha   90.00
_cell.angle_beta   90.00
_cell.angle_gamma   90.00
#
_symmetry.space_group_name_H-M   'P 1'
#
loop_
_entity.id
_entity.type
_entity.pdbx_description
1 polymer ?
#
loop_
_entity_poly.entity_id
_entity_poly.type
_entity_poly.pdbx_seq_one_letter_code
_entity_poly.pdbx_strand_id
1 'polypeptide(L)'
;MDRFRVWAICVTLVAAPVAAWPAAKGDAEKGKEVFQQCGVCHNADSEDKKMGPGLKGLFKKDKLSNGKKPTEPNIRTKIDEGGNGMPAYKDMLGDSEKDDLIAYLKTL
;
A
#
# COMPACT_ATOMS: atom_id res chain seq x y z
N MET A 1 -42.74 25.36 -50.85
CA MET A 1 -42.25 23.97 -51.04
C MET A 1 -40.74 24.04 -50.98
N ASP A 2 -40.00 23.38 -50.10
CA ASP A 2 -40.32 22.21 -49.32
C ASP A 2 -39.10 21.93 -48.39
N ARG A 3 -39.37 21.60 -47.12
CA ARG A 3 -38.59 20.71 -46.22
C ARG A 3 -37.18 21.15 -45.77
N PHE A 4 -37.16 22.06 -44.79
CA PHE A 4 -36.23 21.97 -43.67
C PHE A 4 -36.49 20.65 -42.92
N ARG A 5 -35.59 19.67 -43.04
CA ARG A 5 -35.66 18.44 -42.26
C ARG A 5 -34.43 18.33 -41.37
N VAL A 6 -34.57 18.93 -40.19
CA VAL A 6 -33.80 18.61 -38.99
C VAL A 6 -33.81 17.10 -38.79
N TRP A 7 -32.63 16.46 -38.70
CA TRP A 7 -32.54 15.11 -38.15
C TRP A 7 -31.25 14.93 -37.35
N ALA A 8 -31.45 14.98 -36.03
CA ALA A 8 -30.83 14.18 -34.98
C ALA A 8 -29.31 13.93 -35.05
N ILE A 9 -28.56 14.74 -34.29
CA ILE A 9 -27.24 14.40 -33.79
C ILE A 9 -27.44 13.33 -32.69
N CYS A 10 -27.20 12.06 -33.01
CA CYS A 10 -27.05 10.99 -32.02
C CYS A 10 -25.67 11.13 -31.37
N VAL A 11 -25.61 11.79 -30.21
CA VAL A 11 -24.43 11.74 -29.32
C VAL A 11 -24.48 10.39 -28.60
N THR A 12 -23.76 9.40 -29.12
CA THR A 12 -23.53 8.15 -28.40
C THR A 12 -22.43 8.37 -27.36
N LEU A 13 -22.83 8.51 -26.10
CA LEU A 13 -21.92 8.52 -24.96
C LEU A 13 -21.35 7.10 -24.79
N VAL A 14 -20.11 6.88 -25.23
CA VAL A 14 -19.39 5.62 -24.99
C VAL A 14 -18.88 5.67 -23.56
N ALA A 15 -19.56 4.97 -22.64
CA ALA A 15 -19.06 4.74 -21.29
C ALA A 15 -17.90 3.72 -21.36
N ALA A 16 -16.67 4.19 -21.21
CA ALA A 16 -15.51 3.31 -21.04
C ALA A 16 -15.54 2.68 -19.63
N PRO A 17 -15.18 1.39 -19.48
CA PRO A 17 -15.08 0.77 -18.18
C PRO A 17 -13.89 1.36 -17.44
N VAL A 18 -14.16 2.06 -16.33
CA VAL A 18 -13.12 2.39 -15.35
C VAL A 18 -12.61 1.06 -14.82
N ALA A 19 -11.38 0.70 -15.20
CA ALA A 19 -10.69 -0.44 -14.62
C ALA A 19 -10.61 -0.21 -13.11
N ALA A 20 -11.44 -0.92 -12.35
CA ALA A 20 -11.35 -0.95 -10.91
C ALA A 20 -10.02 -1.62 -10.55
N TRP A 21 -9.04 -0.83 -10.12
CA TRP A 21 -7.89 -1.39 -9.45
C TRP A 21 -8.37 -2.17 -8.23
N PRO A 22 -7.81 -3.36 -7.96
CA PRO A 22 -8.17 -4.09 -6.75
C PRO A 22 -7.92 -3.16 -5.58
N ALA A 23 -8.97 -2.90 -4.80
CA ALA A 23 -8.85 -2.13 -3.57
C ALA A 23 -7.74 -2.77 -2.74
N ALA A 24 -6.81 -1.95 -2.24
CA ALA A 24 -5.82 -2.43 -1.30
C ALA A 24 -6.58 -3.10 -0.15
N LYS A 25 -6.23 -4.35 0.17
CA LYS A 25 -6.73 -5.04 1.34
C LYS A 25 -6.18 -4.30 2.56
N GLY A 26 -7.00 -3.42 3.17
CA GLY A 26 -6.66 -2.65 4.37
C GLY A 26 -6.96 -1.15 4.28
N ASP A 27 -7.03 -0.52 5.43
CA ASP A 27 -7.23 0.92 5.66
C ASP A 27 -5.90 1.57 6.07
N ALA A 28 -5.39 2.48 5.25
CA ALA A 28 -4.12 3.14 5.49
C ALA A 28 -4.14 4.10 6.68
N GLU A 29 -5.29 4.67 7.06
CA GLU A 29 -5.39 5.54 8.22
C GLU A 29 -5.25 4.72 9.51
N LYS A 30 -5.95 3.58 9.60
CA LYS A 30 -5.76 2.61 10.70
C LYS A 30 -4.36 2.01 10.70
N GLY A 31 -3.81 1.74 9.52
CA GLY A 31 -2.44 1.25 9.38
C GLY A 31 -1.40 2.21 9.94
N LYS A 32 -1.63 3.52 9.82
CA LYS A 32 -0.80 4.56 10.43
C LYS A 32 -0.85 4.52 11.96
N GLU A 33 -1.99 4.15 12.55
CA GLU A 33 -2.12 3.95 14.00
C GLU A 33 -1.33 2.71 14.44
N VAL A 34 -1.49 1.58 13.73
CA VAL A 34 -0.69 0.37 13.98
C VAL A 34 0.80 0.66 13.87
N PHE A 35 1.21 1.46 12.87
CA PHE A 35 2.60 1.82 12.63
C PHE A 35 3.25 2.63 13.75
N GLN A 36 2.49 3.29 14.65
CA GLN A 36 3.08 4.10 15.72
C GLN A 36 4.09 3.30 16.57
N GLN A 37 3.84 2.01 16.81
CA GLN A 37 4.78 1.13 17.51
C GLN A 37 6.04 0.82 16.68
N CYS A 38 5.93 0.79 15.35
CA CYS A 38 7.05 0.58 14.43
C CYS A 38 7.92 1.84 14.30
N GLY A 39 7.31 3.03 14.45
CA GLY A 39 7.96 4.34 14.35
C GLY A 39 9.04 4.62 15.40
N VAL A 40 9.04 3.85 16.49
CA VAL A 40 10.13 3.87 17.48
C VAL A 40 11.45 3.48 16.82
N CYS A 41 11.42 2.52 15.89
CA CYS A 41 12.61 1.99 15.24
C CYS A 41 12.77 2.43 13.78
N HIS A 42 11.68 2.76 13.09
CA HIS A 42 11.68 3.04 11.66
C HIS A 42 11.23 4.47 11.35
N ASN A 43 11.90 5.11 10.39
CA ASN A 43 11.45 6.38 9.82
C ASN A 43 10.43 6.09 8.70
N ALA A 44 9.28 6.76 8.73
CA ALA A 44 8.25 6.61 7.69
C ALA A 44 8.51 7.52 6.48
N ASP A 45 9.14 8.67 6.70
CA ASP A 45 9.26 9.80 5.77
C ASP A 45 10.68 10.04 5.25
N SER A 46 11.65 9.29 5.78
CA SER A 46 13.05 9.26 5.34
C SER A 46 13.52 7.83 5.03
N GLU A 47 14.53 7.73 4.17
CA GLU A 47 15.28 6.50 3.92
C GLU A 47 16.40 6.28 4.95
N ASP A 48 16.71 7.31 5.75
CA ASP A 48 17.75 7.26 6.76
C ASP A 48 17.47 6.19 7.81
N LYS A 49 18.53 5.51 8.24
CA LYS A 49 18.47 4.54 9.32
C LYS A 49 18.18 5.25 10.65
N LYS A 50 17.27 4.68 11.45
CA LYS A 50 17.08 5.01 12.86
C LYS A 50 17.65 3.88 13.71
N MET A 51 16.79 2.97 14.19
CA MET A 51 17.23 1.68 14.72
C MET A 51 17.12 0.61 13.62
N GLY A 52 15.97 0.60 12.94
CA GLY A 52 15.74 -0.10 11.70
C GLY A 52 15.98 0.78 10.46
N PRO A 53 15.88 0.20 9.25
CA PRO A 53 15.95 0.95 7.99
C PRO A 53 14.82 1.98 7.85
N GLY A 54 15.07 3.07 7.13
CA GLY A 54 14.02 3.99 6.70
C GLY A 54 13.09 3.36 5.67
N LEU A 55 11.80 3.66 5.78
CA LEU A 55 10.72 2.99 5.05
C LEU A 55 10.08 3.86 3.97
N LYS A 56 10.54 5.11 3.79
CA LYS A 56 10.11 5.92 2.65
C LYS A 56 10.34 5.16 1.35
N GLY A 57 9.31 5.09 0.51
CA GLY A 57 9.33 4.35 -0.74
C GLY A 57 9.60 2.86 -0.59
N LEU A 58 9.27 2.23 0.54
CA LEU A 58 9.61 0.82 0.85
C LEU A 58 9.36 -0.13 -0.32
N PHE A 59 8.19 -0.06 -0.95
CA PHE A 59 7.79 -0.92 -2.06
C PHE A 59 8.52 -0.63 -3.38
N LYS A 60 9.20 0.51 -3.47
CA LYS A 60 10.01 0.93 -4.63
C LYS A 60 11.49 0.59 -4.47
N LYS A 61 11.93 0.16 -3.28
CA LYS A 61 13.32 -0.25 -3.04
C LYS A 61 13.66 -1.51 -3.81
N ASP A 62 14.96 -1.72 -4.07
CA ASP A 62 15.40 -2.91 -4.78
C ASP A 62 15.25 -4.18 -3.94
N LYS A 63 15.57 -4.09 -2.64
CA LYS A 63 15.63 -5.21 -1.70
C LYS A 63 15.28 -4.77 -0.27
N LEU A 64 14.73 -5.69 0.50
CA LEU A 64 14.57 -5.64 1.95
C LEU A 64 15.92 -5.95 2.64
N SER A 65 15.98 -5.76 3.96
CA SER A 65 17.16 -6.06 4.78
C SER A 65 17.57 -7.54 4.79
N ASN A 66 16.68 -8.45 4.39
CA ASN A 66 16.96 -9.88 4.20
C ASN A 66 17.26 -10.24 2.73
N GLY A 67 17.47 -9.26 1.85
CA GLY A 67 17.82 -9.46 0.45
C GLY A 67 16.65 -9.80 -0.49
N LYS A 68 15.45 -10.06 0.04
CA LYS A 68 14.23 -10.33 -0.74
C LYS A 68 13.67 -9.05 -1.38
N LYS A 69 12.91 -9.17 -2.46
CA LYS A 69 12.16 -8.05 -3.07
C LYS A 69 11.08 -7.52 -2.11
N PRO A 70 10.82 -6.21 -2.04
CA PRO A 70 9.79 -5.63 -1.16
C PRO A 70 8.37 -5.80 -1.73
N THR A 71 7.98 -7.04 -1.97
CA THR A 71 6.60 -7.39 -2.30
C THR A 71 5.79 -7.54 -1.02
N GLU A 72 4.48 -7.34 -1.08
CA GLU A 72 3.59 -7.51 0.08
C GLU A 72 3.80 -8.84 0.83
N PRO A 73 3.86 -10.02 0.19
CA PRO A 73 4.08 -11.28 0.92
C PRO A 73 5.41 -11.29 1.70
N ASN A 74 6.49 -10.83 1.09
CA ASN A 74 7.80 -10.76 1.75
C ASN A 74 7.83 -9.77 2.92
N ILE A 75 7.13 -8.64 2.80
CA ILE A 75 7.00 -7.65 3.87
C ILE A 75 6.17 -8.23 5.01
N ARG A 76 5.03 -8.87 4.71
CA ARG A 76 4.22 -9.57 5.71
C ARG A 76 5.03 -10.63 6.45
N THR A 77 5.72 -11.50 5.73
CA THR A 77 6.61 -12.50 6.33
C THR A 77 7.67 -11.85 7.22
N LYS A 78 8.27 -10.74 6.78
CA LYS A 78 9.27 -10.03 7.60
C LYS A 78 8.67 -9.44 8.88
N ILE A 79 7.44 -8.93 8.84
CA ILE A 79 6.71 -8.44 10.02
C ILE A 79 6.36 -9.59 10.96
N ASP A 80 5.86 -10.70 10.41
CA ASP A 80 5.49 -11.88 11.19
C ASP A 80 6.71 -12.51 11.89
N GLU A 81 7.82 -12.69 11.17
CA GLU A 81 9.02 -13.39 11.66
C GLU A 81 10.01 -12.50 12.42
N GLY A 82 10.01 -11.19 12.17
CA GLY A 82 11.01 -10.27 12.73
C GLY A 82 12.45 -10.63 12.32
N GLY A 83 13.39 -10.49 13.25
CA GLY A 83 14.82 -10.84 13.10
C GLY A 83 15.75 -9.65 12.85
N ASN A 84 17.05 -9.82 13.16
CA ASN A 84 18.08 -8.76 13.18
C ASN A 84 17.71 -7.61 14.14
N GLY A 85 17.18 -7.93 15.32
CA GLY A 85 16.73 -6.95 16.32
C GLY A 85 15.31 -6.41 16.11
N MET A 86 14.63 -6.75 15.00
CA MET A 86 13.20 -6.47 14.82
C MET A 86 12.37 -7.56 15.54
N PRO A 87 11.41 -7.21 16.42
CA PRO A 87 10.49 -8.17 17.02
C PRO A 87 9.63 -8.90 15.98
N ALA A 88 9.19 -10.11 16.33
CA ALA A 88 8.20 -10.87 15.56
C ALA A 88 6.79 -10.43 15.96
N TYR A 89 5.94 -10.13 14.98
CA TYR A 89 4.57 -9.62 15.22
C TYR A 89 3.47 -10.62 14.87
N LYS A 90 3.82 -11.85 14.47
CA LYS A 90 2.86 -12.88 14.05
C LYS A 90 1.70 -13.06 15.03
N ASP A 91 2.03 -13.11 16.32
CA ASP A 91 1.08 -13.35 17.42
C ASP A 91 0.68 -12.06 18.15
N MET A 92 1.22 -10.91 17.73
CA MET A 92 0.94 -9.59 18.31
C MET A 92 -0.06 -8.78 17.49
N LEU A 93 -0.09 -8.99 16.16
CA LEU A 93 -0.98 -8.29 15.25
C LEU A 93 -1.94 -9.28 14.59
N GLY A 94 -3.23 -8.98 14.66
CA GLY A 94 -4.25 -9.70 13.90
C GLY A 94 -4.10 -9.50 12.39
N ASP A 95 -4.76 -10.35 11.61
CA ASP A 95 -4.64 -10.28 10.14
C ASP A 95 -5.16 -8.96 9.56
N SER A 96 -6.24 -8.40 10.12
CA SER A 96 -6.77 -7.09 9.72
C SER A 96 -5.79 -5.96 10.05
N GLU A 97 -5.14 -5.98 11.21
CA GLU A 97 -4.16 -4.96 11.57
C GLU A 97 -2.93 -5.04 10.66
N LYS A 98 -2.52 -6.24 10.26
CA LYS A 98 -1.45 -6.43 9.27
C LYS A 98 -1.85 -5.97 7.88
N ASP A 99 -3.10 -6.19 7.47
CA ASP A 99 -3.64 -5.65 6.22
C ASP A 99 -3.59 -4.12 6.22
N ASP A 100 -4.11 -3.49 7.27
CA ASP A 100 -4.12 -2.04 7.46
C ASP A 100 -2.69 -1.47 7.47
N LEU A 101 -1.79 -2.09 8.25
CA LEU A 101 -0.37 -1.72 8.31
C LEU A 101 0.28 -1.78 6.92
N ILE A 102 0.06 -2.83 6.15
CA ILE A 102 0.60 -2.96 4.80
C ILE A 102 0.01 -1.91 3.85
N ALA A 103 -1.29 -1.60 3.98
CA ALA A 103 -1.92 -0.53 3.23
C ALA A 103 -1.24 0.82 3.51
N TYR A 104 -0.94 1.11 4.78
CA TYR A 104 -0.17 2.30 5.15
C TYR A 104 1.26 2.29 4.58
N LEU A 105 1.99 1.19 4.73
CA LEU A 105 3.36 1.07 4.21
C LEU A 105 3.46 1.28 2.68
N LYS A 106 2.40 0.98 1.92
CA LYS A 106 2.33 1.24 0.47
C LYS A 106 2.21 2.74 0.14
N THR A 107 1.81 3.57 1.11
CA THR A 107 1.69 5.03 0.94
C THR A 107 3.01 5.78 1.17
N LEU A 108 4.01 5.12 1.76
CA LEU A 108 5.30 5.71 2.15
C LEU A 108 6.26 5.93 0.98
#